data_AF-A0A525CW26-F1
#
_entry.id   AF-A0A525CW26-F1
#
_cell.length_a   1.000
_cell.length_b   1.000
_cell.length_c   1.000
_cell.angle_alpha   90.00
_cell.angle_beta   90.00
_cell.angle_gamma   90.00
#
_symmetry.space_group_name_H-M   'P 1'
#
loop_
_entity.id
_entity.type
_entity.pdbx_description
1 polymer ?
#
loop_
_entity_poly.entity_id
_entity_poly.type
_entity_poly.pdbx_seq_one_letter_code
_entity_poly.pdbx_strand_id
1 'polypeptide(L)'
;MNRYRIEIEIHQGNGGDIQNREGPPPVFNQEGICPWMYRGDGIKSFRTGQRFTYPDDTGRICPWLMDSLNAAIRVLQHGGTLPWTYEGTPYKKEVDPEGITTEYMRCMDPTASGIVVKLIRTRVD
;
A
#
# COMPACT_ATOMS: atom_id res chain seq x y z
N MET A 1 21.42 -18.07 -3.25
CA MET A 1 20.74 -17.05 -2.44
C MET A 1 19.34 -16.90 -3.03
N ASN A 2 18.28 -17.05 -2.24
CA ASN A 2 16.92 -16.87 -2.77
C ASN A 2 16.74 -15.44 -3.25
N ARG A 3 16.14 -15.25 -4.42
CA ARG A 3 15.73 -13.94 -4.91
C ARG A 3 14.26 -13.74 -4.57
N TYR A 4 13.89 -12.49 -4.32
CA TYR A 4 12.52 -12.12 -3.95
C TYR A 4 12.07 -10.92 -4.76
N ARG A 5 10.82 -10.98 -5.23
CA ARG A 5 10.09 -9.83 -5.76
C ARG A 5 9.17 -9.29 -4.66
N ILE A 6 9.05 -7.97 -4.57
CA ILE A 6 8.13 -7.31 -3.65
C ILE A 6 7.13 -6.49 -4.46
N GLU A 7 5.85 -6.73 -4.22
CA GLU A 7 4.74 -5.91 -4.69
C GLU A 7 4.12 -5.15 -3.52
N ILE A 8 3.62 -3.95 -3.78
CA ILE A 8 2.93 -3.09 -2.82
C ILE A 8 1.51 -2.91 -3.35
N GLU A 9 0.53 -3.52 -2.69
CA GLU A 9 -0.89 -3.43 -3.04
C GLU A 9 -1.61 -2.43 -2.13
N ILE A 10 -2.44 -1.56 -2.71
CA ILE A 10 -3.33 -0.69 -1.92
C ILE A 10 -4.44 -1.56 -1.33
N HIS A 11 -4.36 -1.88 -0.03
CA HIS A 11 -5.36 -2.70 0.64
C HIS A 11 -6.56 -1.88 1.10
N GLN A 12 -6.31 -0.71 1.69
CA GLN A 12 -7.32 0.24 2.15
C GLN A 12 -6.92 1.65 1.75
N GLY A 13 -7.89 2.45 1.30
CA GLY A 13 -7.69 3.87 1.05
C GLY A 13 -8.77 4.49 0.17
N ASN A 14 -8.82 5.81 0.16
CA ASN A 14 -9.76 6.57 -0.67
C ASN A 14 -9.00 7.55 -1.57
N GLY A 15 -9.06 7.32 -2.88
CA GLY A 15 -8.49 8.20 -3.90
C GLY A 15 -9.45 9.28 -4.41
N GLY A 16 -10.62 9.41 -3.77
CA GLY A 16 -11.72 10.26 -4.21
C GLY A 16 -12.40 9.74 -5.48
N ASP A 17 -13.54 10.32 -5.81
CA ASP A 17 -14.18 10.18 -7.12
C ASP A 17 -14.49 11.58 -7.66
N ILE A 18 -14.12 11.86 -8.91
CA ILE A 18 -14.43 13.15 -9.57
C ILE A 18 -15.43 12.93 -10.70
N GLN A 19 -15.60 11.68 -11.18
CA GLN A 19 -16.66 11.43 -12.15
C GLN A 19 -17.98 11.70 -11.44
N ASN A 20 -18.65 12.80 -11.82
CA ASN A 20 -19.95 13.29 -11.32
C ASN A 20 -19.97 14.28 -10.13
N ARG A 21 -18.87 14.98 -9.79
CA ARG A 21 -18.95 16.04 -8.76
C ARG A 21 -19.39 17.39 -9.34
N GLU A 22 -20.66 17.75 -9.15
CA GLU A 22 -21.10 19.14 -9.22
C GLU A 22 -20.83 19.81 -7.86
N GLY A 23 -20.09 20.93 -7.83
CA GLY A 23 -19.85 21.70 -6.62
C GLY A 23 -18.37 22.03 -6.34
N PRO A 24 -18.06 22.55 -5.13
CA PRO A 24 -16.72 23.01 -4.79
C PRO A 24 -15.69 21.87 -4.72
N PRO A 25 -14.38 22.19 -4.86
CA PRO A 25 -13.31 21.21 -4.76
C PRO A 25 -13.35 20.38 -3.48
N PRO A 26 -12.85 19.13 -3.51
CA PRO A 26 -12.82 18.28 -2.33
C PRO A 26 -11.98 18.85 -1.20
N VAL A 27 -12.48 18.72 0.03
CA VAL A 27 -11.72 19.00 1.25
C VAL A 27 -11.15 17.68 1.76
N PHE A 28 -9.93 17.36 1.34
CA PHE A 28 -9.36 16.01 1.46
C PHE A 28 -9.45 15.39 2.87
N ASN A 29 -9.09 16.14 3.91
CA ASN A 29 -9.13 15.60 5.27
C ASN A 29 -10.57 15.28 5.74
N GLN A 30 -11.55 16.12 5.39
CA GLN A 30 -12.95 15.91 5.78
C GLN A 30 -13.58 14.74 5.02
N GLU A 31 -13.15 14.53 3.78
CA GLU A 31 -13.66 13.49 2.89
C GLU A 31 -12.83 12.19 2.97
N GLY A 32 -11.82 12.14 3.85
CA GLY A 32 -10.92 11.01 4.00
C GLY A 32 -10.12 10.68 2.74
N ILE A 33 -9.92 11.64 1.84
CA ILE A 33 -9.21 11.44 0.57
C ILE A 33 -7.71 11.53 0.82
N CYS A 34 -6.97 10.52 0.36
CA CYS A 34 -5.51 10.58 0.32
C CYS A 34 -5.05 11.37 -0.91
N PRO A 35 -4.27 12.46 -0.75
CA PRO A 35 -3.78 13.26 -1.87
C PRO A 35 -2.91 12.48 -2.85
N TRP A 36 -2.21 11.45 -2.38
CA TRP A 36 -1.41 10.58 -3.25
C TRP A 36 -2.26 9.71 -4.17
N MET A 37 -3.35 9.15 -3.62
CA MET A 37 -4.29 8.37 -4.41
C MET A 37 -5.12 9.27 -5.33
N TYR A 38 -5.39 10.51 -4.95
CA TYR A 38 -6.14 11.48 -5.74
C TYR A 38 -5.28 12.09 -6.85
N ARG A 39 -5.62 11.82 -8.13
CA ARG A 39 -4.85 12.30 -9.29
C ARG A 39 -5.49 13.49 -10.02
N GLY A 40 -6.47 14.14 -9.40
CA GLY A 40 -7.06 15.39 -9.90
C GLY A 40 -8.06 15.25 -11.05
N ASP A 41 -8.17 14.07 -11.67
CA ASP A 41 -9.16 13.81 -12.74
C ASP A 41 -10.20 12.74 -12.35
N GLY A 42 -10.07 12.07 -11.20
CA GLY A 42 -10.98 11.03 -10.69
C GLY A 42 -11.03 9.74 -11.51
N ILE A 43 -10.59 9.79 -12.77
CA ILE A 43 -10.44 8.67 -13.69
C ILE A 43 -9.11 7.95 -13.45
N LYS A 44 -8.04 8.68 -13.12
CA LYS A 44 -6.69 8.13 -12.90
C LYS A 44 -6.29 8.04 -11.43
N SER A 45 -7.22 8.31 -10.50
CA SER A 45 -6.96 8.10 -9.07
C SER A 45 -6.61 6.65 -8.81
N PHE A 46 -5.62 6.41 -7.95
CA PHE A 46 -5.29 5.07 -7.52
C PHE A 46 -6.45 4.47 -6.71
N ARG A 47 -6.65 3.17 -6.88
CA ARG A 47 -7.76 2.43 -6.27
C ARG A 47 -7.24 1.27 -5.44
N THR A 48 -8.06 0.81 -4.49
CA THR A 48 -7.80 -0.42 -3.75
C THR A 48 -7.62 -1.60 -4.71
N GLY A 49 -6.72 -2.52 -4.37
CA GLY A 49 -6.29 -3.64 -5.22
C GLY A 49 -5.21 -3.29 -6.25
N GLN A 50 -4.92 -2.00 -6.51
CA GLN A 50 -3.84 -1.62 -7.41
C GLN A 50 -2.48 -1.99 -6.80
N ARG A 51 -1.57 -2.51 -7.64
CA ARG A 51 -0.22 -2.94 -7.26
C ARG A 51 0.89 -2.10 -7.88
N PHE A 52 2.01 -2.04 -7.18
CA PHE A 52 3.26 -1.42 -7.59
C PHE A 52 4.41 -2.39 -7.34
N THR A 53 5.37 -2.48 -8.26
CA THR A 53 6.55 -3.33 -8.11
C THR A 53 7.70 -2.54 -7.48
N TYR A 54 8.28 -3.04 -6.39
CA TYR A 54 9.49 -2.46 -5.80
C TYR A 54 10.75 -3.10 -6.42
N PRO A 55 11.80 -2.31 -6.75
CA PRO A 55 11.92 -0.86 -6.59
C PRO A 55 11.40 -0.02 -7.78
N ASP A 56 10.98 -0.66 -8.87
CA ASP A 56 10.73 -0.02 -10.17
C ASP A 56 9.65 1.08 -10.16
N ASP A 57 8.60 0.89 -9.36
CA ASP A 57 7.47 1.82 -9.25
C ASP A 57 7.58 2.80 -8.06
N THR A 58 8.72 2.83 -7.34
CA THR A 58 8.89 3.68 -6.15
C THR A 58 8.60 5.17 -6.42
N GLY A 59 8.96 5.67 -7.60
CA GLY A 59 8.66 7.05 -8.02
C GLY A 59 7.17 7.38 -8.18
N ARG A 60 6.29 6.36 -8.15
CA ARG A 60 4.83 6.51 -8.23
C ARG A 60 4.18 6.47 -6.84
N ILE A 61 4.93 6.16 -5.79
CA ILE A 61 4.46 6.03 -4.42
C ILE A 61 4.80 7.31 -3.64
N CYS A 62 3.88 7.77 -2.80
CA CYS A 62 4.12 8.94 -1.94
C CYS A 62 5.33 8.71 -1.02
N PRO A 63 6.24 9.70 -0.85
CA PRO A 63 7.40 9.56 0.03
C PRO A 63 7.05 9.13 1.46
N TRP A 64 6.00 9.69 2.07
CA TRP A 64 5.59 9.32 3.43
C TRP A 64 5.13 7.87 3.55
N LEU A 65 4.40 7.40 2.53
CA LEU A 65 4.03 5.99 2.48
C LEU A 65 5.30 5.16 2.31
N MET A 66 6.18 5.50 1.38
CA MET A 66 7.44 4.77 1.15
C MET A 66 8.28 4.66 2.42
N ASP A 67 8.44 5.76 3.16
CA ASP A 67 9.16 5.77 4.43
C ASP A 67 8.51 4.86 5.49
N SER A 68 7.18 4.79 5.51
CA SER A 68 6.44 3.87 6.39
C SER A 68 6.70 2.39 6.03
N LEU A 69 7.04 2.08 4.77
CA LEU A 69 7.25 0.71 4.29
C LEU A 69 8.71 0.24 4.37
N ASN A 70 9.66 1.16 4.42
CA ASN A 70 11.08 0.90 4.22
C ASN A 70 11.65 -0.22 5.12
N ALA A 71 11.30 -0.22 6.41
CA ALA A 71 11.76 -1.25 7.34
C ALA A 71 11.24 -2.65 6.97
N ALA A 72 9.95 -2.75 6.67
CA ALA A 72 9.33 -4.02 6.29
C ALA A 72 9.86 -4.53 4.94
N ILE A 73 10.03 -3.65 3.96
CA ILE A 73 10.62 -3.99 2.66
C ILE A 73 12.02 -4.57 2.83
N ARG A 74 12.89 -3.95 3.64
CA ARG A 74 14.24 -4.47 3.89
C ARG A 74 14.22 -5.86 4.51
N VAL A 75 13.37 -6.09 5.51
CA VAL A 75 13.21 -7.41 6.14
C VAL A 75 12.79 -8.45 5.09
N LEU A 76 11.75 -8.16 4.32
CA LEU A 76 11.23 -9.07 3.29
C LEU A 76 12.24 -9.33 2.17
N GLN A 77 12.96 -8.30 1.73
CA GLN A 77 13.95 -8.36 0.66
C GLN A 77 15.11 -9.31 0.99
N HIS A 78 15.48 -9.40 2.28
CA HIS A 78 16.53 -10.28 2.76
C HIS A 78 16.02 -11.64 3.26
N GLY A 79 14.78 -12.00 2.92
CA GLY A 79 14.19 -13.31 3.27
C GLY A 79 13.64 -13.40 4.69
N GLY A 80 13.76 -12.34 5.49
CA GLY A 80 13.16 -12.25 6.82
C GLY A 80 11.64 -12.14 6.78
N THR A 81 11.01 -12.32 7.93
CA THR A 81 9.57 -12.15 8.15
C THR A 81 9.36 -11.46 9.49
N LEU A 82 8.39 -10.54 9.57
CA LEU A 82 8.04 -9.94 10.86
C LEU A 82 7.18 -10.93 11.67
N PRO A 83 7.31 -11.00 13.01
CA PRO A 83 6.69 -12.05 13.82
C PRO A 83 5.18 -11.88 14.03
N TRP A 84 4.62 -10.69 13.73
CA TRP A 84 3.22 -10.39 13.97
C TRP A 84 2.33 -11.01 12.89
N THR A 85 1.30 -11.76 13.30
CA THR A 85 0.41 -12.49 12.36
C THR A 85 -0.95 -11.81 12.17
N TYR A 86 -1.37 -10.97 13.14
CA TYR A 86 -2.67 -10.28 13.15
C TYR A 86 -3.89 -11.22 12.97
N GLU A 87 -3.83 -12.40 13.59
CA GLU A 87 -4.87 -13.42 13.54
C GLU A 87 -6.25 -12.84 13.95
N GLY A 88 -7.31 -13.22 13.23
CA GLY A 88 -8.66 -12.72 13.48
C GLY A 88 -8.94 -11.28 13.01
N THR A 89 -8.00 -10.64 12.31
CA THR A 89 -8.19 -9.31 11.71
C THR A 89 -8.17 -9.36 10.18
N PRO A 90 -8.66 -8.31 9.48
CA PRO A 90 -8.49 -8.19 8.02
C PRO A 90 -7.02 -8.18 7.55
N TYR A 91 -6.08 -7.96 8.47
CA TYR A 91 -4.65 -7.88 8.20
C TYR A 91 -3.91 -9.19 8.51
N LYS A 92 -4.63 -10.31 8.61
CA LYS A 92 -4.03 -11.61 8.84
C LYS A 92 -2.95 -11.89 7.79
N LYS A 93 -1.76 -12.22 8.29
CA LYS A 93 -0.60 -12.52 7.46
C LYS A 93 -0.77 -13.85 6.73
N GLU A 94 -0.42 -13.83 5.46
CA GLU A 94 -0.24 -15.03 4.64
C GLU A 94 1.25 -15.39 4.68
N VAL A 95 1.56 -16.61 5.13
CA VAL A 95 2.90 -17.20 5.05
C VAL A 95 2.75 -18.55 4.36
N ASP A 96 3.24 -18.64 3.15
CA ASP A 96 3.14 -19.82 2.30
C ASP A 96 4.51 -20.53 2.22
N PRO A 97 4.57 -21.87 2.43
CA PRO A 97 5.75 -22.68 2.14
C PRO A 97 6.35 -22.49 0.74
N GLU A 98 5.56 -22.09 -0.26
CA GLU A 98 6.02 -21.85 -1.64
C GLU A 98 6.80 -20.53 -1.80
N GLY A 99 6.83 -19.70 -0.75
CA GLY A 99 7.67 -18.51 -0.66
C GLY A 99 6.92 -17.19 -0.71
N ILE A 100 5.58 -17.21 -0.60
CA ILE A 100 4.76 -16.00 -0.46
C ILE A 100 4.74 -15.56 1.00
N THR A 101 4.96 -14.27 1.25
CA THR A 101 4.76 -13.68 2.58
C THR A 101 4.18 -12.29 2.47
N THR A 102 3.20 -11.98 3.32
CA THR A 102 2.54 -10.67 3.30
C THR A 102 2.83 -9.86 4.56
N GLU A 103 2.82 -8.54 4.44
CA GLU A 103 2.85 -7.62 5.57
C GLU A 103 1.84 -6.50 5.32
N TYR A 104 1.19 -6.01 6.37
CA TYR A 104 0.28 -4.87 6.26
C TYR A 104 0.89 -3.67 6.97
N MET A 105 0.90 -2.53 6.29
CA MET A 105 1.54 -1.31 6.79
C MET A 105 0.62 -0.12 6.55
N ARG A 106 0.44 0.69 7.58
CA ARG A 106 -0.33 1.94 7.50
C ARG A 106 0.59 3.11 7.15
N CYS A 107 0.11 4.02 6.30
CA CYS A 107 0.79 5.29 6.05
C CYS A 107 0.85 6.13 7.33
N MET A 108 1.98 6.77 7.61
CA MET A 108 2.15 7.69 8.74
C MET A 108 1.36 9.02 8.62
N ASP A 109 0.62 9.22 7.51
CA ASP A 109 -0.30 10.35 7.34
C ASP A 109 -1.27 10.43 8.53
N PRO A 110 -1.28 11.52 9.31
CA PRO A 110 -2.09 11.65 10.51
C PRO A 110 -3.57 11.93 10.22
N THR A 111 -3.95 12.09 8.95
CA THR A 111 -5.33 12.39 8.55
C THR A 111 -6.23 11.15 8.53
N ALA A 112 -7.53 11.38 8.32
CA ALA A 112 -8.51 10.31 8.18
C ALA A 112 -8.37 9.49 6.87
N SER A 113 -7.34 9.75 6.05
CA SER A 113 -7.12 9.06 4.77
C SER A 113 -6.89 7.55 4.94
N GLY A 114 -6.35 7.13 6.09
CA GLY A 114 -6.39 5.75 6.57
C GLY A 114 -5.72 4.72 5.68
N ILE A 115 -4.74 5.12 4.86
CA ILE A 115 -4.11 4.24 3.87
C ILE A 115 -3.42 3.06 4.54
N VAL A 116 -3.78 1.85 4.11
CA VAL A 116 -3.07 0.61 4.45
C VAL A 116 -2.69 -0.08 3.16
N VAL A 117 -1.45 -0.52 3.07
CA VAL A 117 -0.97 -1.35 1.96
C VAL A 117 -0.64 -2.75 2.42
N LYS A 118 -0.82 -3.72 1.51
CA LYS A 118 -0.35 -5.10 1.63
C LYS A 118 0.96 -5.21 0.85
N LEU A 119 2.07 -5.39 1.56
CA LEU A 119 3.33 -5.82 0.97
C LEU A 119 3.22 -7.31 0.66
N ILE A 120 3.62 -7.72 -0.54
CA ILE A 120 3.58 -9.10 -0.99
C ILE A 120 4.99 -9.45 -1.45
N ARG A 121 5.67 -10.32 -0.71
CA ARG A 121 6.93 -10.92 -1.12
C ARG A 121 6.66 -12.24 -1.82
N THR A 122 7.24 -12.44 -2.99
CA THR A 122 7.22 -13.71 -3.72
C THR A 122 8.65 -14.15 -3.99
N ARG A 123 8.98 -15.40 -3.67
CA ARG A 123 10.25 -16.01 -4.07
C ARG A 123 10.29 -16.12 -5.60
N VAL A 124 11.40 -15.73 -6.21
CA VAL A 124 11.66 -15.88 -7.64
C VAL A 124 12.93 -16.71 -7.84
N ASP A 125 12.94 -17.52 -8.90
CA ASP A 125 14.09 -18.31 -9.31
C ASP A 125 15.24 -17.41 -9.78
#